data_AF-A0A1T3CCI6-F1
#
_entry.id   AF-A0A1T3CCI6-F1
#
_cell.length_a   1.000
_cell.length_b   1.000
_cell.length_c   1.000
_cell.angle_alpha   90.00
_cell.angle_beta   90.00
_cell.angle_gamma   90.00
#
_symmetry.space_group_name_H-M   'P 1'
#
loop_
_entity.id
_entity.type
_entity.pdbx_description
1 polymer ?
#
loop_
_entity_poly.entity_id
_entity_poly.type
_entity_poly.pdbx_seq_one_letter_code
_entity_poly.pdbx_strand_id
1 'polypeptide(L)'
;MQAVSFICPANKGSLLTFEWRQWPDAQAPGSIDPGHLGPCAVYIKKVDDMFTESAAGDGWFKIWEDGYNPVTKEWCVDRLVENNGLLSVNLPQGLPSGYYIVRPEIVALHWAVHRDDPQYFLGCAQIFLNSDVQGPLDVPEEHLTSIPGYVDLSTPGLKYDIYQNDLPPYPIPGPKVYIPKVDKEKTAEIPTSEPMLQSAGVIPEDCVLKSANWCAKAVSPYSTQDECWTGVRACFAQSEECRPSAQTVGQANCDRWSDYCEKLNKLCEDGEFVGPIEFTEKEIEAPVPGEIPAMWNDVFEQKD
;
A
#
# COMPACT_ATOMS: atom_id res chain seq x y z
N MET A 1 5.79 6.65 10.57
CA MET A 1 5.09 6.96 9.31
C MET A 1 3.93 7.89 9.63
N GLN A 2 3.67 8.87 8.77
CA GLN A 2 2.47 9.70 8.86
C GLN A 2 1.39 9.09 7.97
N ALA A 3 0.13 9.25 8.37
CA ALA A 3 -0.98 8.80 7.56
C ALA A 3 -1.06 9.59 6.25
N VAL A 4 -1.42 8.92 5.16
CA VAL A 4 -1.68 9.57 3.87
C VAL A 4 -3.17 9.91 3.73
N SER A 5 -3.48 10.86 2.85
CA SER A 5 -4.84 11.43 2.71
C SER A 5 -5.91 10.41 2.36
N PHE A 6 -5.59 9.41 1.54
CA PHE A 6 -6.57 8.45 1.04
C PHE A 6 -6.37 7.04 1.61
N ILE A 7 -7.48 6.35 1.81
CA ILE A 7 -7.55 4.99 2.36
C ILE A 7 -8.26 4.12 1.34
N CYS A 8 -7.64 3.00 0.97
CA CYS A 8 -8.17 2.10 -0.06
C CYS A 8 -9.31 1.23 0.52
N PRO A 9 -10.50 1.21 -0.09
CA PRO A 9 -11.52 0.25 0.30
C PRO A 9 -11.12 -1.16 -0.15
N ALA A 10 -11.31 -2.14 0.72
CA ALA A 10 -11.11 -3.56 0.43
C ALA A 10 -12.27 -4.38 1.01
N ASN A 11 -12.62 -5.49 0.38
CA ASN A 11 -13.60 -6.42 0.96
C ASN A 11 -12.87 -7.57 1.68
N LYS A 12 -13.52 -8.20 2.64
CA LYS A 12 -13.01 -9.45 3.24
C LYS A 12 -12.68 -10.47 2.14
N GLY A 13 -11.57 -11.19 2.30
CA GLY A 13 -11.15 -12.19 1.31
C GLY A 13 -10.61 -11.62 -0.01
N SER A 14 -10.56 -10.30 -0.21
CA SER A 14 -9.96 -9.72 -1.41
C SER A 14 -8.48 -10.09 -1.53
N LEU A 15 -8.04 -10.32 -2.77
CA LEU A 15 -6.64 -10.41 -3.12
C LEU A 15 -6.03 -9.00 -3.11
N LEU A 16 -5.08 -8.75 -2.21
CA LEU A 16 -4.28 -7.54 -2.21
C LEU A 16 -2.97 -7.80 -2.93
N THR A 17 -2.65 -6.97 -3.93
CA THR A 17 -1.39 -7.05 -4.65
C THR A 17 -0.54 -5.82 -4.37
N PHE A 18 0.68 -6.04 -3.93
CA PHE A 18 1.69 -5.01 -3.72
C PHE A 18 2.64 -5.01 -4.91
N GLU A 19 2.78 -3.87 -5.56
CA GLU A 19 3.75 -3.67 -6.64
C GLU A 19 5.03 -3.07 -6.08
N TRP A 20 6.12 -3.80 -6.22
CA TRP A 20 7.47 -3.36 -5.89
C TRP A 20 8.15 -2.83 -7.15
N ARG A 21 8.66 -1.60 -7.07
CA ARG A 21 9.36 -0.94 -8.19
C ARG A 21 10.76 -0.54 -7.79
N GLN A 22 11.70 -0.72 -8.72
CA GLN A 22 13.05 -0.18 -8.56
C GLN A 22 13.05 1.34 -8.75
N TRP A 23 12.22 1.83 -9.68
CA TRP A 23 11.97 3.24 -9.90
C TRP A 23 10.56 3.58 -9.44
N PRO A 24 10.40 4.36 -8.35
CA PRO A 24 9.08 4.61 -7.77
C PRO A 24 8.06 5.13 -8.80
N ASP A 25 8.48 6.06 -9.65
CA ASP A 25 7.67 6.67 -10.71
C ASP A 25 7.45 5.80 -11.96
N ALA A 26 7.93 4.55 -11.95
CA ALA A 26 7.87 3.61 -13.07
C ALA A 26 8.57 4.09 -14.36
N GLN A 27 9.58 4.97 -14.26
CA GLN A 27 10.31 5.42 -15.45
C GLN A 27 11.09 4.31 -16.17
N ALA A 28 11.39 3.20 -15.48
CA ALA A 28 11.95 1.99 -16.07
C ALA A 28 11.41 0.74 -15.35
N PRO A 29 11.30 -0.40 -16.05
CA PRO A 29 10.81 -1.64 -15.46
C PRO A 29 11.80 -2.22 -14.45
N GLY A 30 11.29 -3.06 -13.54
CA GLY A 30 12.07 -3.76 -12.52
C GLY A 30 11.54 -3.52 -11.12
N SER A 31 11.81 -4.46 -10.23
CA SER A 31 11.31 -4.45 -8.85
C SER A 31 12.45 -4.28 -7.85
N ILE A 32 13.26 -5.31 -7.69
CA ILE A 32 14.43 -5.36 -6.83
C ILE A 32 15.55 -6.09 -7.57
N ASP A 33 16.81 -5.75 -7.26
CA ASP A 33 17.96 -6.45 -7.85
C ASP A 33 17.93 -7.94 -7.42
N PRO A 34 18.06 -8.91 -8.35
CA PRO A 34 17.94 -10.34 -8.05
C PRO A 34 18.96 -10.86 -7.02
N GLY A 35 20.07 -10.15 -6.79
CA GLY A 35 21.04 -10.47 -5.74
C GLY A 35 20.54 -10.20 -4.32
N HIS A 36 19.42 -9.48 -4.14
CA HIS A 36 18.82 -9.16 -2.85
C HIS A 36 18.01 -10.31 -2.27
N LEU A 37 18.51 -11.54 -2.40
CA LEU A 37 17.84 -12.75 -1.96
C LEU A 37 17.44 -12.68 -0.47
N GLY A 38 16.24 -13.15 -0.18
CA GLY A 38 15.71 -13.21 1.17
C GLY A 38 14.19 -13.38 1.22
N PRO A 39 13.61 -13.42 2.44
CA PRO A 39 12.19 -13.65 2.62
C PRO A 39 11.35 -12.41 2.32
N CYS A 40 10.05 -12.66 2.15
CA CYS A 40 9.02 -11.64 2.25
C CYS A 40 8.00 -11.98 3.33
N ALA A 41 7.35 -10.96 3.88
CA ALA A 41 6.25 -11.13 4.81
C ALA A 41 5.20 -10.01 4.63
N VAL A 42 3.96 -10.30 4.98
CA VAL A 42 2.89 -9.30 5.07
C VAL A 42 2.32 -9.31 6.48
N TYR A 43 2.38 -8.15 7.12
CA TYR A 43 1.80 -7.90 8.44
C TYR A 43 0.59 -7.00 8.32
N ILE A 44 -0.33 -7.11 9.26
CA ILE A 44 -1.46 -6.20 9.36
C ILE A 44 -1.65 -5.76 10.82
N LYS A 45 -2.10 -4.51 10.99
CA LYS A 45 -2.46 -3.92 12.29
C LYS A 45 -3.82 -3.24 12.15
N LYS A 46 -4.77 -3.57 13.04
CA LYS A 46 -6.03 -2.83 13.15
C LYS A 46 -5.79 -1.53 13.91
N VAL A 47 -6.43 -0.45 13.47
CA VAL A 47 -6.46 0.85 14.16
C VAL A 47 -7.90 1.34 14.24
N ASP A 48 -8.24 2.11 15.26
CA ASP A 48 -9.54 2.74 15.39
C ASP A 48 -9.59 4.05 14.57
N ASP A 49 -8.49 4.81 14.57
CA ASP A 49 -8.34 6.03 13.78
C ASP A 49 -7.01 6.05 12.99
N MET A 50 -7.14 5.91 11.67
CA MET A 50 -6.01 5.89 10.72
C MET A 50 -5.14 7.15 10.77
N PHE A 51 -5.70 8.32 11.13
CA PHE A 51 -4.99 9.60 11.06
C PHE A 51 -4.28 9.99 12.35
N THR A 52 -4.64 9.38 13.47
CA THR A 52 -4.07 9.71 14.79
C THR A 52 -3.27 8.58 15.41
N GLU A 53 -3.57 7.32 15.07
CA GLU A 53 -2.82 6.18 15.59
C GLU A 53 -1.50 5.94 14.85
N SER A 54 -0.49 5.55 15.63
CA SER A 54 0.83 5.24 15.11
C SER A 54 0.89 3.84 14.52
N ALA A 55 1.49 3.73 13.33
CA ALA A 55 1.93 2.45 12.79
C ALA A 55 2.98 1.76 13.69
N ALA A 56 3.75 2.52 14.48
CA ALA A 56 4.75 1.95 15.38
C ALA A 56 4.12 1.38 16.66
N GLY A 57 4.78 0.38 17.25
CA GLY A 57 4.36 -0.27 18.49
C GLY A 57 3.64 -1.59 18.26
N ASP A 58 2.90 -2.03 19.28
CA ASP A 58 2.17 -3.30 19.32
C ASP A 58 0.98 -3.36 18.34
N GLY A 59 0.40 -4.56 18.23
CA GLY A 59 -0.83 -4.83 17.48
C GLY A 59 -0.62 -5.37 16.07
N TRP A 60 0.62 -5.62 15.67
CA TRP A 60 0.93 -6.27 14.40
C TRP A 60 0.84 -7.78 14.52
N PHE A 61 0.29 -8.43 13.50
CA PHE A 61 0.41 -9.88 13.32
C PHE A 61 0.66 -10.17 11.85
N LYS A 62 1.29 -11.31 11.60
CA LYS A 62 1.69 -11.74 10.26
C LYS A 62 0.55 -12.53 9.62
N ILE A 63 0.15 -12.17 8.40
CA ILE A 63 -0.91 -12.87 7.64
C ILE A 63 -0.36 -13.70 6.48
N TRP A 64 0.90 -13.50 6.12
CA TRP A 64 1.57 -14.24 5.06
C TRP A 64 3.09 -14.12 5.18
N GLU A 65 3.82 -15.14 4.75
CA GLU A 65 5.27 -15.13 4.57
C GLU A 65 5.70 -16.05 3.45
N ASP A 66 6.89 -15.82 2.91
CA ASP A 66 7.56 -16.73 2.01
C ASP A 66 9.09 -16.62 2.22
N GLY A 67 9.75 -17.77 2.32
CA GLY A 67 11.17 -17.89 2.64
C GLY A 67 11.95 -18.60 1.55
N TYR A 68 12.98 -19.35 1.94
CA TYR A 68 13.75 -20.19 1.03
C TYR A 68 13.06 -21.53 0.80
N ASN A 69 12.83 -21.90 -0.47
CA ASN A 69 12.34 -23.22 -0.86
C ASN A 69 13.51 -24.12 -1.28
N PRO A 70 13.86 -25.18 -0.53
CA PRO A 70 14.99 -26.04 -0.86
C PRO A 70 14.76 -26.94 -2.09
N VAL A 71 13.50 -27.11 -2.52
CA VAL A 71 13.15 -27.91 -3.70
C VAL A 71 13.40 -27.11 -4.97
N THR A 72 12.89 -25.87 -5.05
CA THR A 72 13.08 -25.00 -6.22
C THR A 72 14.40 -24.23 -6.16
N LYS A 73 15.01 -24.14 -4.98
CA LYS A 73 16.20 -23.33 -4.66
C LYS A 73 15.98 -21.83 -4.82
N GLU A 74 14.76 -21.38 -4.58
CA GLU A 74 14.34 -19.99 -4.76
C GLU A 74 13.89 -19.37 -3.44
N TRP A 75 14.21 -18.09 -3.29
CA TRP A 75 13.70 -17.20 -2.27
C TRP A 75 12.41 -16.53 -2.71
N CYS A 76 11.73 -15.85 -1.79
CA CYS A 76 10.61 -14.98 -2.16
C CYS A 76 11.02 -13.93 -3.19
N VAL A 77 12.22 -13.35 -3.07
CA VAL A 77 12.71 -12.35 -4.02
C VAL A 77 12.82 -12.88 -5.45
N ASP A 78 13.19 -14.16 -5.64
CA ASP A 78 13.21 -14.78 -6.97
C ASP A 78 11.79 -14.80 -7.58
N ARG A 79 10.81 -15.27 -6.80
CA ARG A 79 9.38 -15.29 -7.19
C ARG A 79 8.84 -13.88 -7.43
N LEU A 80 9.24 -12.91 -6.63
CA LEU A 80 8.85 -11.51 -6.81
C LEU A 80 9.37 -10.95 -8.13
N VAL A 81 10.64 -11.21 -8.46
CA VAL A 81 11.25 -10.77 -9.73
C VAL A 81 10.57 -11.47 -10.91
N GLU A 82 10.30 -12.77 -10.82
CA GLU A 82 9.58 -13.53 -11.85
C GLU A 82 8.16 -12.98 -12.09
N ASN A 83 7.48 -12.53 -11.03
CA ASN A 83 6.16 -11.90 -11.11
C ASN A 83 6.20 -10.38 -11.35
N ASN A 84 7.28 -9.86 -11.95
CA ASN A 84 7.44 -8.44 -12.29
C ASN A 84 7.22 -7.47 -11.12
N GLY A 85 7.60 -7.88 -9.90
CA GLY A 85 7.42 -7.08 -8.69
C GLY A 85 6.04 -7.19 -8.05
N LEU A 86 5.16 -8.06 -8.54
CA LEU A 86 3.82 -8.23 -7.98
C LEU A 86 3.83 -9.30 -6.89
N LEU A 87 3.45 -8.92 -5.67
CA LEU A 87 3.27 -9.82 -4.53
C LEU A 87 1.81 -9.78 -4.10
N SER A 88 1.10 -10.90 -4.23
CA SER A 88 -0.31 -11.00 -3.90
C SER A 88 -0.56 -11.80 -2.63
N VAL A 89 -1.44 -11.30 -1.75
CA VAL A 89 -1.86 -11.95 -0.50
C VAL A 89 -3.36 -11.78 -0.32
N ASN A 90 -4.05 -12.87 0.06
CA ASN A 90 -5.47 -12.79 0.40
C ASN A 90 -5.66 -12.14 1.78
N LEU A 91 -6.67 -11.28 1.92
CA LEU A 91 -7.10 -10.81 3.23
C LEU A 91 -7.83 -11.93 3.98
N PRO A 92 -7.48 -12.21 5.25
CA PRO A 92 -8.20 -13.20 6.04
C PRO A 92 -9.69 -12.92 6.16
N GLN A 93 -10.50 -13.95 5.95
CA GLN A 93 -11.96 -13.81 5.99
C GLN A 93 -12.51 -13.53 7.39
N GLY A 94 -11.76 -13.88 8.46
CA GLY A 94 -12.14 -13.62 9.84
C GLY A 94 -11.77 -12.22 10.35
N LEU A 95 -11.33 -11.30 9.49
CA LEU A 95 -11.07 -9.92 9.91
C LEU A 95 -12.40 -9.15 10.05
N PRO A 96 -12.64 -8.47 11.19
CA PRO A 96 -13.78 -7.57 11.36
C PRO A 96 -13.64 -6.29 10.52
N SER A 97 -14.75 -5.59 10.32
CA SER A 97 -14.75 -4.33 9.57
C SER A 97 -13.89 -3.25 10.24
N GLY A 98 -13.33 -2.33 9.47
CA GLY A 98 -12.66 -1.12 9.96
C GLY A 98 -11.30 -0.83 9.33
N TYR A 99 -10.52 0.02 10.00
CA TYR A 99 -9.25 0.52 9.48
C TYR A 99 -8.08 -0.41 9.79
N TYR A 100 -7.24 -0.66 8.78
CA TYR A 100 -6.06 -1.49 8.90
C TYR A 100 -4.86 -0.90 8.16
N ILE A 101 -3.69 -1.00 8.79
CA ILE A 101 -2.40 -0.74 8.16
C ILE A 101 -1.84 -2.09 7.71
N VAL A 102 -1.52 -2.23 6.42
CA VAL A 102 -0.94 -3.45 5.84
C VAL A 102 0.50 -3.17 5.44
N ARG A 103 1.43 -4.00 5.93
CA ARG A 103 2.88 -3.82 5.76
C ARG A 103 3.48 -5.01 5.03
N PRO A 104 3.66 -4.94 3.70
CA PRO A 104 4.55 -5.83 2.99
C PRO A 104 6.01 -5.49 3.30
N GLU A 105 6.84 -6.51 3.44
CA GLU A 105 8.26 -6.39 3.77
C GLU A 105 9.07 -7.41 2.98
N ILE A 106 10.25 -6.99 2.54
CA ILE A 106 11.33 -7.82 2.02
C ILE A 106 12.55 -7.61 2.91
N VAL A 107 13.25 -8.69 3.24
CA VAL A 107 14.53 -8.62 3.95
C VAL A 107 15.62 -9.18 3.04
N ALA A 108 16.50 -8.34 2.51
CA ALA A 108 17.61 -8.81 1.70
C ALA A 108 18.78 -9.24 2.60
N LEU A 109 19.26 -10.47 2.39
CA LEU A 109 20.22 -11.14 3.28
C LEU A 109 21.66 -11.18 2.74
N HIS A 110 21.90 -10.67 1.53
CA HIS A 110 23.18 -10.74 0.83
C HIS A 110 24.38 -10.17 1.61
N TRP A 111 24.15 -9.23 2.53
CA TRP A 111 25.17 -8.72 3.47
C TRP A 111 24.86 -8.96 4.95
N ALA A 112 23.78 -9.68 5.28
CA ALA A 112 23.31 -9.83 6.65
C ALA A 112 24.37 -10.46 7.57
N VAL A 113 25.00 -11.57 7.17
CA VAL A 113 26.04 -12.26 7.97
C VAL A 113 27.43 -11.67 7.76
N HIS A 114 27.73 -11.25 6.54
CA HIS A 114 29.11 -10.88 6.16
C HIS A 114 29.48 -9.44 6.53
N ARG A 115 28.48 -8.60 6.87
CA ARG A 115 28.67 -7.19 7.26
C ARG A 115 27.76 -6.73 8.41
N ASP A 116 26.99 -7.63 9.03
CA ASP A 116 25.94 -7.29 9.98
C ASP A 116 24.92 -6.27 9.40
N ASP A 117 24.64 -6.37 8.09
CA ASP A 117 23.82 -5.40 7.33
C ASP A 117 22.65 -6.08 6.61
N PRO A 118 21.60 -6.54 7.34
CA PRO A 118 20.35 -6.95 6.72
C PRO A 118 19.57 -5.73 6.23
N GLN A 119 19.12 -5.76 4.98
CA GLN A 119 18.45 -4.61 4.37
C GLN A 119 16.95 -4.84 4.27
N TYR A 120 16.20 -3.94 4.90
CA TYR A 120 14.74 -4.00 4.94
C TYR A 120 14.13 -3.06 3.90
N PHE A 121 13.32 -3.62 3.01
CA PHE A 121 12.47 -2.86 2.09
C PHE A 121 11.03 -3.07 2.54
N LEU A 122 10.29 -1.98 2.76
CA LEU A 122 8.92 -2.04 3.27
C LEU A 122 8.11 -0.82 2.82
N GLY A 123 6.80 -0.99 2.78
CA GLY A 123 5.81 0.07 2.65
C GLY A 123 4.63 -0.22 3.57
N CYS A 124 3.74 0.76 3.74
CA CYS A 124 2.47 0.56 4.44
C CYS A 124 1.32 1.04 3.56
N ALA A 125 0.33 0.19 3.36
CA ALA A 125 -0.95 0.54 2.75
C ALA A 125 -1.99 0.81 3.85
N GLN A 126 -2.83 1.83 3.64
CA GLN A 126 -3.97 2.10 4.50
C GLN A 126 -5.21 1.53 3.84
N ILE A 127 -5.90 0.61 4.51
CA ILE A 127 -7.13 0.04 3.99
C ILE A 127 -8.29 0.26 4.95
N PHE A 128 -9.47 0.43 4.38
CA PHE A 128 -10.73 0.23 5.07
C PHE A 128 -11.28 -1.12 4.63
N LEU A 129 -11.36 -2.06 5.56
CA LEU A 129 -11.89 -3.38 5.30
C LEU A 129 -13.40 -3.38 5.52
N ASN A 130 -14.15 -3.66 4.46
CA ASN A 130 -15.57 -3.98 4.52
C ASN A 130 -15.76 -5.48 4.80
N SER A 131 -16.37 -5.79 5.94
CA SER A 131 -16.59 -7.16 6.42
C SER A 131 -17.91 -7.27 7.20
N ASP A 132 -18.51 -8.45 7.17
CA ASP A 132 -19.68 -8.82 7.97
C ASP A 132 -19.30 -9.50 9.31
N VAL A 133 -18.00 -9.67 9.58
CA VAL A 133 -17.50 -10.25 10.83
C VAL A 133 -17.71 -9.24 11.97
N GLN A 134 -18.43 -9.67 12.99
CA GLN A 134 -18.77 -8.87 14.16
C GLN A 134 -17.83 -9.15 15.33
N GLY A 135 -17.71 -8.17 16.24
CA GLY A 135 -16.90 -8.27 17.44
C GLY A 135 -15.45 -7.80 17.26
N PRO A 136 -14.66 -7.80 18.36
CA PRO A 136 -13.27 -7.38 18.32
C PRO A 136 -12.41 -8.38 17.54
N LEU A 137 -11.31 -7.89 16.97
CA LEU A 137 -10.26 -8.75 16.43
C LEU A 137 -9.48 -9.36 17.60
N ASP A 138 -9.58 -10.68 17.75
CA ASP A 138 -8.93 -11.45 18.82
C ASP A 138 -7.75 -12.24 18.22
N VAL A 139 -6.52 -11.75 18.41
CA VAL A 139 -5.29 -12.39 17.94
C VAL A 139 -4.56 -12.95 19.17
N PRO A 140 -4.23 -14.27 19.20
CA PRO A 140 -3.46 -14.84 20.30
C PRO A 140 -2.11 -14.14 20.48
N GLU A 141 -1.67 -14.01 21.74
CA GLU A 141 -0.47 -13.24 22.11
C GLU A 141 0.79 -13.75 21.39
N GLU A 142 0.92 -15.05 21.15
CA GLU A 142 2.04 -15.67 20.44
C GLU A 142 2.13 -15.29 18.95
N HIS A 143 1.06 -14.71 18.40
CA HIS A 143 0.98 -14.23 17.02
C HIS A 143 1.09 -12.70 16.92
N LEU A 144 1.04 -11.99 18.05
CA LEU A 144 1.21 -10.54 18.11
C LEU A 144 2.69 -10.16 18.21
N THR A 145 3.01 -8.98 17.69
CA THR A 145 4.33 -8.37 17.85
C THR A 145 4.28 -6.84 17.79
N SER A 146 5.34 -6.22 18.33
CA SER A 146 5.64 -4.80 18.11
C SER A 146 6.53 -4.61 16.89
N ILE A 147 6.28 -3.51 16.15
CA ILE A 147 7.20 -3.00 15.13
C ILE A 147 7.51 -1.53 15.48
N PRO A 148 8.74 -1.18 15.90
CA PRO A 148 9.92 -2.03 16.07
C PRO A 148 9.80 -2.99 17.28
N GLY A 149 10.51 -4.10 17.24
CA GLY A 149 10.64 -5.02 18.39
C GLY A 149 10.77 -6.49 18.03
N TYR A 150 10.16 -6.92 16.93
CA TYR A 150 10.11 -8.34 16.54
C TYR A 150 11.47 -8.93 16.09
N VAL A 151 12.46 -8.07 15.79
CA VAL A 151 13.72 -8.45 15.18
C VAL A 151 14.88 -7.60 15.68
N ASP A 152 16.05 -8.22 15.79
CA ASP A 152 17.34 -7.62 16.08
C ASP A 152 18.47 -8.40 15.37
N LEU A 153 19.71 -7.88 15.37
CA LEU A 153 20.86 -8.55 14.73
C LEU A 153 21.18 -9.94 15.29
N SER A 154 20.62 -10.31 16.45
CA SER A 154 20.78 -11.65 17.02
C SER A 154 19.77 -12.67 16.48
N THR A 155 18.71 -12.19 15.82
CA THR A 155 17.63 -13.01 15.27
C THR A 155 18.18 -14.06 14.29
N PRO A 156 17.82 -15.35 14.44
CA PRO A 156 18.41 -16.43 13.63
C PRO A 156 18.32 -16.22 12.12
N GLY A 157 17.19 -15.70 11.62
CA GLY A 157 17.00 -15.41 10.19
C GLY A 157 17.91 -14.34 9.61
N LEU A 158 18.52 -13.50 10.46
CA LEU A 158 19.51 -12.48 10.06
C LEU A 158 20.95 -12.97 10.19
N LYS A 159 21.18 -14.07 10.91
CA LYS A 159 22.47 -14.77 11.02
C LYS A 159 22.59 -15.91 10.00
N TYR A 160 21.66 -16.00 9.07
CA TYR A 160 21.56 -17.06 8.10
C TYR A 160 22.45 -16.76 6.90
N ASP A 161 23.51 -17.55 6.70
CA ASP A 161 24.40 -17.39 5.55
C ASP A 161 23.73 -17.97 4.30
N ILE A 162 23.43 -17.12 3.32
CA ILE A 162 22.75 -17.55 2.08
C ILE A 162 23.72 -18.17 1.06
N TYR A 163 25.04 -18.14 1.31
CA TYR A 163 26.07 -18.57 0.36
C TYR A 163 26.65 -19.96 0.64
N GLN A 164 26.12 -20.68 1.63
CA GLN A 164 26.49 -22.07 1.90
C GLN A 164 25.95 -23.02 0.82
N ASN A 165 26.71 -24.10 0.55
CA ASN A 165 26.37 -25.09 -0.48
C ASN A 165 25.02 -25.78 -0.23
N ASP A 166 24.73 -26.10 1.03
CA ASP A 166 23.47 -26.70 1.46
C ASP A 166 22.79 -25.75 2.44
N LEU A 167 21.63 -25.23 2.05
CA LEU A 167 20.84 -24.28 2.85
C LEU A 167 19.84 -25.03 3.74
N PRO A 168 19.97 -24.98 5.09
CA PRO A 168 19.00 -25.58 6.00
C PRO A 168 17.65 -24.85 5.92
N PRO A 169 16.60 -25.35 6.59
CA PRO A 169 15.34 -24.62 6.67
C PRO A 169 15.56 -23.19 7.18
N TYR A 170 15.10 -22.21 6.41
CA TYR A 170 15.30 -20.80 6.75
C TYR A 170 14.37 -20.39 7.92
N PRO A 171 14.91 -19.86 9.03
CA PRO A 171 14.10 -19.39 10.15
C PRO A 171 13.58 -17.98 9.88
N ILE A 172 12.41 -17.87 9.23
CA ILE A 172 11.78 -16.58 8.91
C ILE A 172 11.58 -15.74 10.20
N PRO A 173 12.05 -14.48 10.24
CA PRO A 173 11.86 -13.59 11.39
C PRO A 173 10.40 -13.29 11.72
N GLY A 174 10.13 -12.99 13.01
CA GLY A 174 8.81 -12.55 13.49
C GLY A 174 7.88 -13.69 13.92
N PRO A 175 6.65 -13.36 14.35
CA PRO A 175 5.66 -14.35 14.79
C PRO A 175 5.27 -15.29 13.63
N LYS A 176 4.70 -16.44 13.97
CA LYS A 176 4.09 -17.33 12.97
C LYS A 176 2.89 -16.65 12.32
N VAL A 177 2.61 -17.01 11.07
CA VAL A 177 1.40 -16.57 10.37
C VAL A 177 0.15 -16.92 11.19
N TYR A 178 -0.76 -15.96 11.31
CA TYR A 178 -2.07 -16.10 11.94
C TYR A 178 -3.16 -15.74 10.94
N ILE A 179 -4.09 -16.67 10.73
CA ILE A 179 -5.27 -16.47 9.89
C ILE A 179 -6.52 -16.45 10.79
N PRO A 180 -7.07 -15.26 11.10
CA PRO A 180 -8.33 -15.13 11.83
C PRO A 180 -9.44 -15.96 11.15
N LYS A 181 -10.12 -16.80 11.94
CA LYS A 181 -11.25 -17.62 11.49
C LYS A 181 -12.58 -16.92 11.78
N VAL A 182 -13.59 -17.17 10.96
CA VAL A 182 -14.95 -16.71 11.23
C VAL A 182 -15.57 -17.59 12.31
N ASP A 183 -15.79 -17.03 13.50
CA ASP A 183 -16.50 -17.71 14.57
C ASP A 183 -18.01 -17.50 14.41
N LYS A 184 -18.68 -18.51 13.82
CA LYS A 184 -20.12 -18.47 13.54
C LYS A 184 -20.97 -18.44 14.81
N GLU A 185 -20.47 -18.93 15.93
CA GLU A 185 -21.21 -18.97 17.20
C GLU A 185 -21.18 -17.59 17.87
N LYS A 186 -19.99 -16.95 17.96
CA LYS A 186 -19.87 -15.55 18.42
C LYS A 186 -20.66 -14.56 17.56
N THR A 187 -20.77 -14.81 16.26
CA THR A 187 -21.50 -13.92 15.34
C THR A 187 -23.03 -13.93 15.57
N ALA A 188 -23.57 -14.98 16.18
CA ALA A 188 -25.02 -15.11 16.42
C ALA A 188 -25.50 -14.44 17.72
N GLU A 189 -24.60 -14.21 18.69
CA GLU A 189 -24.92 -13.61 19.98
C GLU A 189 -24.80 -12.08 20.01
N ILE A 190 -24.11 -11.49 19.03
CA ILE A 190 -23.97 -10.05 18.90
C ILE A 190 -25.18 -9.51 18.13
N PRO A 191 -25.93 -8.51 18.65
CA PRO A 191 -27.01 -7.89 17.90
C PRO A 191 -26.44 -7.29 16.61
N THR A 192 -27.05 -7.63 15.47
CA THR A 192 -26.63 -7.18 14.15
C THR A 192 -26.45 -5.66 14.13
N SER A 193 -25.20 -5.20 14.19
CA SER A 193 -24.88 -3.79 14.02
C SER A 193 -24.92 -3.43 12.53
N GLU A 194 -25.27 -2.19 12.21
CA GLU A 194 -25.07 -1.69 10.85
C GLU A 194 -23.59 -1.85 10.44
N PRO A 195 -23.32 -2.24 9.18
CA PRO A 195 -21.95 -2.37 8.70
C PRO A 195 -21.25 -1.01 8.82
N MET A 196 -20.04 -1.01 9.37
CA MET A 196 -19.22 0.21 9.38
C MET A 196 -19.01 0.68 7.94
N LEU A 197 -19.13 1.99 7.72
CA LEU A 197 -18.86 2.63 6.44
C LEU A 197 -17.57 3.45 6.53
N GLN A 198 -16.81 3.45 5.44
CA GLN A 198 -15.64 4.32 5.32
C GLN A 198 -16.10 5.78 5.26
N SER A 199 -15.83 6.54 6.32
CA SER A 199 -16.06 7.99 6.32
C SER A 199 -14.77 8.79 6.19
N ALA A 200 -13.68 8.25 6.71
CA ALA A 200 -12.36 8.89 6.71
C ALA A 200 -11.51 8.42 5.51
N GLY A 201 -10.68 9.34 5.00
CA GLY A 201 -9.75 9.07 3.89
C GLY A 201 -10.42 8.70 2.56
N VAL A 202 -11.66 9.11 2.36
CA VAL A 202 -12.37 8.94 1.08
C VAL A 202 -11.84 9.95 0.06
N ILE A 203 -11.82 9.55 -1.21
CA ILE A 203 -11.55 10.50 -2.30
C ILE A 203 -12.80 11.41 -2.41
N PRO A 204 -12.65 12.74 -2.35
CA PRO A 204 -13.79 13.65 -2.46
C PRO A 204 -14.56 13.47 -3.77
N GLU A 205 -15.89 13.56 -3.74
CA GLU A 205 -16.73 13.40 -4.95
C GLU A 205 -16.48 14.50 -6.01
N ASP A 206 -16.08 15.68 -5.56
CA ASP A 206 -15.70 16.83 -6.39
C ASP A 206 -14.22 16.77 -6.86
N CYS A 207 -13.57 15.61 -6.74
CA CYS A 207 -12.24 15.39 -7.28
C CYS A 207 -12.27 15.28 -8.81
N VAL A 208 -11.70 16.27 -9.51
CA VAL A 208 -11.70 16.25 -10.99
C VAL A 208 -10.49 15.53 -11.58
N LEU A 209 -9.40 15.42 -10.81
CA LEU A 209 -8.21 14.67 -11.17
C LEU A 209 -7.47 14.26 -9.90
N LYS A 210 -7.01 13.01 -9.82
CA LYS A 210 -6.21 12.52 -8.70
C LYS A 210 -4.76 12.29 -9.14
N SER A 211 -3.84 12.51 -8.21
CA SER A 211 -2.44 12.12 -8.34
C SER A 211 -1.94 11.67 -6.97
N ALA A 212 -1.71 10.36 -6.81
CA ALA A 212 -1.38 9.76 -5.51
C ALA A 212 -2.38 10.17 -4.40
N ASN A 213 -1.93 11.01 -3.46
CA ASN A 213 -2.70 11.51 -2.31
C ASN A 213 -3.19 12.96 -2.47
N TRP A 214 -3.07 13.51 -3.68
CA TRP A 214 -3.58 14.82 -4.05
C TRP A 214 -4.80 14.68 -4.98
N CYS A 215 -5.67 15.67 -4.89
CA CYS A 215 -6.91 15.74 -5.62
C CYS A 215 -7.15 17.17 -6.10
N ALA A 216 -7.27 17.35 -7.42
CA ALA A 216 -7.63 18.61 -8.03
C ALA A 216 -9.09 18.95 -7.76
N LYS A 217 -9.34 20.23 -7.49
CA LYS A 217 -10.64 20.87 -7.40
C LYS A 217 -10.88 21.74 -8.63
N ALA A 218 -12.11 21.69 -9.15
CA ALA A 218 -12.53 22.55 -10.23
C ALA A 218 -12.26 24.02 -9.89
N VAL A 219 -11.74 24.77 -10.88
CA VAL A 219 -11.59 26.22 -10.75
C VAL A 219 -12.99 26.85 -10.66
N SER A 220 -13.17 27.80 -9.76
CA SER A 220 -14.48 28.46 -9.57
C SER A 220 -14.90 29.23 -10.82
N PRO A 221 -16.21 29.24 -11.18
CA PRO A 221 -16.72 30.06 -12.26
C PRO A 221 -16.36 31.53 -12.11
N TYR A 222 -16.04 32.19 -13.22
CA TYR A 222 -15.67 33.60 -13.27
C TYR A 222 -16.30 34.31 -14.48
N SER A 223 -16.56 35.60 -14.33
CA SER A 223 -17.17 36.45 -15.36
C SER A 223 -16.50 37.81 -15.54
N THR A 224 -15.46 38.09 -14.76
CA THR A 224 -14.70 39.34 -14.79
C THR A 224 -13.21 39.07 -14.93
N GLN A 225 -12.46 40.08 -15.38
CA GLN A 225 -11.01 40.00 -15.54
C GLN A 225 -10.31 39.61 -14.23
N ASP A 226 -10.66 40.24 -13.11
CA ASP A 226 -10.02 39.98 -11.82
C ASP A 226 -10.31 38.55 -11.31
N GLU A 227 -11.53 38.06 -11.53
CA GLU A 227 -11.90 36.68 -11.20
C GLU A 227 -11.18 35.67 -12.10
N CYS A 228 -11.03 35.94 -13.40
CA CYS A 228 -10.27 35.11 -14.35
C CYS A 228 -8.84 34.90 -13.85
N TRP A 229 -8.13 36.00 -13.56
CA TRP A 229 -6.76 35.94 -13.05
C TRP A 229 -6.66 35.30 -11.66
N THR A 230 -7.70 35.43 -10.84
CA THR A 230 -7.78 34.73 -9.54
C THR A 230 -7.93 33.22 -9.73
N GLY A 231 -8.79 32.79 -10.66
CA GLY A 231 -8.97 31.38 -11.03
C GLY A 231 -7.70 30.75 -11.58
N VAL A 232 -6.98 31.45 -12.46
CA VAL A 232 -5.68 30.99 -13.01
C VAL A 232 -4.65 30.80 -11.91
N ARG A 233 -4.49 31.78 -11.01
CA ARG A 233 -3.57 31.65 -9.86
C ARG A 233 -3.92 30.48 -8.95
N ALA A 234 -5.21 30.29 -8.66
CA ALA A 234 -5.67 29.15 -7.86
C ALA A 234 -5.42 27.80 -8.57
N CYS A 235 -5.58 27.75 -9.90
CA CYS A 235 -5.25 26.57 -10.70
C CYS A 235 -3.76 26.20 -10.57
N PHE A 236 -2.86 27.16 -10.76
CA PHE A 236 -1.42 26.90 -10.66
C PHE A 236 -0.97 26.59 -9.23
N ALA A 237 -1.58 27.19 -8.20
CA ALA A 237 -1.32 26.82 -6.81
C ALA A 237 -1.63 25.33 -6.55
N GLN A 238 -2.74 24.83 -7.10
CA GLN A 238 -3.06 23.40 -7.04
C GLN A 238 -2.02 22.53 -7.79
N SER A 239 -1.46 23.00 -8.91
CA SER A 239 -0.36 22.31 -9.60
C SER A 239 0.89 22.21 -8.72
N GLU A 240 1.28 23.31 -8.06
CA GLU A 240 2.43 23.34 -7.16
C GLU A 240 2.27 22.34 -5.99
N GLU A 241 1.05 22.21 -5.46
CA GLU A 241 0.71 21.21 -4.42
C GLU A 241 0.75 19.77 -4.92
N CYS A 242 0.38 19.52 -6.19
CA CYS A 242 0.37 18.18 -6.78
C CYS A 242 1.78 17.57 -6.83
N ARG A 243 2.77 18.34 -7.28
CA ARG A 243 4.11 17.82 -7.60
C ARG A 243 4.81 17.05 -6.47
N PRO A 244 4.85 17.55 -5.22
CA PRO A 244 5.48 16.80 -4.12
C PRO A 244 4.75 15.51 -3.77
N SER A 245 3.43 15.43 -3.99
CA SER A 245 2.65 14.20 -3.73
C SER A 245 2.88 13.10 -4.76
N ALA A 246 3.36 13.45 -5.97
CA ALA A 246 3.36 12.57 -7.13
C ALA A 246 4.70 11.84 -7.39
N GLN A 247 5.69 11.98 -6.50
CA GLN A 247 7.04 11.43 -6.68
C GLN A 247 7.06 9.91 -6.93
N THR A 248 6.13 9.17 -6.33
CA THR A 248 6.05 7.71 -6.43
C THR A 248 5.05 7.20 -7.47
N VAL A 249 4.30 8.09 -8.12
CA VAL A 249 3.33 7.70 -9.17
C VAL A 249 3.64 8.35 -10.53
N GLY A 250 4.66 9.22 -10.57
CA GLY A 250 5.02 10.01 -11.75
C GLY A 250 4.24 11.33 -11.83
N GLN A 251 4.77 12.29 -12.60
CA GLN A 251 4.23 13.65 -12.68
C GLN A 251 3.09 13.82 -13.68
N ALA A 252 2.72 12.78 -14.43
CA ALA A 252 1.85 12.91 -15.59
C ALA A 252 0.47 13.53 -15.29
N ASN A 253 -0.13 13.22 -14.13
CA ASN A 253 -1.40 13.85 -13.73
C ASN A 253 -1.21 15.31 -13.29
N CYS A 254 -0.10 15.64 -12.62
CA CYS A 254 0.22 17.04 -12.29
C CYS A 254 0.49 17.87 -13.55
N ASP A 255 1.09 17.26 -14.58
CA ASP A 255 1.35 17.89 -15.86
C ASP A 255 0.05 18.14 -16.62
N ARG A 256 -0.89 17.18 -16.64
CA ARG A 256 -2.26 17.40 -17.18
C ARG A 256 -2.97 18.57 -16.52
N TRP A 257 -2.88 18.68 -15.20
CA TRP A 257 -3.47 19.81 -14.49
C TRP A 257 -2.77 21.13 -14.84
N SER A 258 -1.45 21.12 -14.95
CA SER A 258 -0.66 22.30 -15.37
C SER A 258 -1.04 22.76 -16.78
N ASP A 259 -1.16 21.82 -17.73
CA ASP A 259 -1.59 22.10 -19.10
C ASP A 259 -3.00 22.69 -19.15
N TYR A 260 -3.89 22.25 -18.26
CA TYR A 260 -5.21 22.88 -18.09
C TYR A 260 -5.09 24.32 -17.58
N CYS A 261 -4.26 24.58 -16.57
CA CYS A 261 -4.04 25.94 -16.07
C CYS A 261 -3.45 26.86 -17.14
N GLU A 262 -2.56 26.36 -18.00
CA GLU A 262 -2.02 27.11 -19.15
C GLU A 262 -3.10 27.47 -20.17
N LYS A 263 -4.06 26.57 -20.43
CA LYS A 263 -5.23 26.88 -21.28
C LYS A 263 -6.08 28.00 -20.67
N LEU A 264 -6.31 27.98 -19.35
CA LEU A 264 -7.02 29.06 -18.67
C LEU A 264 -6.25 30.39 -18.70
N ASN A 265 -4.93 30.35 -18.46
CA ASN A 265 -4.05 31.51 -18.53
C ASN A 265 -4.17 32.20 -19.89
N LYS A 266 -4.08 31.42 -20.96
CA LYS A 266 -4.21 31.92 -22.33
C LYS A 266 -5.56 32.61 -22.58
N LEU A 267 -6.66 32.04 -22.09
CA LEU A 267 -7.99 32.67 -22.23
C LEU A 267 -8.04 34.04 -21.54
N CYS A 268 -7.49 34.16 -20.32
CA CYS A 268 -7.43 35.46 -19.64
C CYS A 268 -6.50 36.45 -20.37
N GLU A 269 -5.37 36.01 -20.94
CA GLU A 269 -4.49 36.85 -21.77
C GLU A 269 -5.18 37.37 -23.03
N ASP A 270 -6.01 36.53 -23.65
CA ASP A 270 -6.76 36.86 -24.87
C ASP A 270 -8.03 37.72 -24.60
N GLY A 271 -8.33 38.02 -23.33
CA GLY A 271 -9.46 38.86 -22.91
C GLY A 271 -10.79 38.10 -22.71
N GLU A 272 -10.75 36.76 -22.71
CA GLU A 272 -11.90 35.88 -22.53
C GLU A 272 -12.15 35.64 -21.03
N PHE A 273 -12.91 36.54 -20.40
CA PHE A 273 -13.12 36.55 -18.95
C PHE A 273 -14.36 35.80 -18.46
N VAL A 274 -14.97 34.95 -19.30
CA VAL A 274 -16.11 34.10 -18.93
C VAL A 274 -15.65 32.65 -18.96
N GLY A 275 -15.63 31.97 -17.81
CA GLY A 275 -15.10 30.62 -17.69
C GLY A 275 -15.26 30.02 -16.29
N PRO A 276 -14.46 29.01 -15.91
CA PRO A 276 -13.43 28.35 -16.72
C PRO A 276 -14.04 27.42 -17.78
N ILE A 277 -13.22 26.99 -18.74
CA ILE A 277 -13.54 25.78 -19.52
C ILE A 277 -13.54 24.55 -18.59
N GLU A 278 -14.39 23.57 -18.88
CA GLU A 278 -14.49 22.33 -18.11
C GLU A 278 -13.20 21.51 -18.24
N PHE A 279 -12.73 20.95 -17.11
CA PHE A 279 -11.65 19.97 -17.12
C PHE A 279 -12.21 18.59 -17.47
N THR A 280 -11.78 18.00 -18.59
CA THR A 280 -12.33 16.74 -19.10
C THR A 280 -11.29 15.61 -19.22
N GLU A 281 -10.05 15.85 -18.82
CA GLU A 281 -9.00 14.85 -18.92
C GLU A 281 -9.17 13.80 -17.80
N LYS A 282 -8.76 12.55 -18.09
CA LYS A 282 -8.87 11.45 -17.12
C LYS A 282 -7.59 11.31 -16.29
N GLU A 283 -7.67 10.57 -15.19
CA GLU A 283 -6.46 10.11 -14.50
C GLU A 283 -5.61 9.21 -15.40
N ILE A 284 -4.30 9.36 -15.33
CA ILE A 284 -3.33 8.38 -15.84
C ILE A 284 -2.90 7.53 -14.66
N GLU A 285 -3.19 6.24 -14.76
CA GLU A 285 -2.67 5.24 -13.84
C GLU A 285 -1.39 4.62 -14.43
N ALA A 286 -0.43 4.31 -13.57
CA ALA A 286 0.73 3.54 -13.98
C ALA A 286 0.24 2.14 -14.42
N PRO A 287 0.69 1.63 -15.58
CA PRO A 287 0.28 0.31 -16.05
C PRO A 287 0.79 -0.77 -15.09
N VAL A 288 -0.05 -1.77 -14.83
CA VAL A 288 0.39 -2.97 -14.10
C VAL A 288 1.46 -3.68 -14.93
N PRO A 289 2.63 -4.04 -14.37
CA PRO A 289 3.78 -4.54 -15.12
C PRO A 289 3.60 -5.97 -15.67
N GLY A 290 2.50 -6.64 -15.36
CA GLY A 290 2.20 -7.99 -15.83
C GLY A 290 0.84 -8.50 -15.36
N GLU A 291 0.61 -9.79 -15.54
CA GLU A 291 -0.56 -10.47 -14.97
C GLU A 291 -0.47 -10.46 -13.44
N ILE A 292 -1.58 -10.14 -12.76
CA ILE A 292 -1.63 -10.19 -11.30
C ILE A 292 -1.53 -11.64 -10.85
N PRO A 293 -0.47 -12.03 -10.12
CA PRO A 293 -0.31 -13.40 -9.70
C PRO A 293 -1.35 -13.75 -8.64
N ALA A 294 -1.79 -15.00 -8.62
CA ALA A 294 -2.42 -15.54 -7.41
C ALA A 294 -1.43 -15.48 -6.24
N MET A 295 -1.95 -15.52 -5.02
CA MET A 295 -1.09 -15.68 -3.85
C MET A 295 -0.31 -16.99 -3.96
N TRP A 296 1.02 -16.92 -3.84
CA TRP A 296 1.85 -18.11 -3.70
C TRP A 296 2.09 -18.42 -2.23
N ASN A 297 2.61 -19.62 -1.95
CA ASN A 297 2.75 -20.17 -0.60
C ASN A 297 1.43 -20.06 0.18
N ASP A 298 0.41 -20.80 -0.25
CA ASP A 298 -0.92 -20.69 0.33
C ASP A 298 -0.94 -21.09 1.81
N VAL A 299 -1.02 -20.08 2.68
CA VAL A 299 -1.09 -20.22 4.15
C VAL A 299 -2.51 -20.37 4.68
N PHE A 300 -3.54 -20.25 3.82
CA PHE A 300 -4.94 -20.37 4.19
C PHE A 300 -5.44 -21.82 4.11
N GLU A 301 -4.83 -22.62 3.24
CA GLU A 301 -5.00 -24.07 3.23
C GLU A 301 -4.09 -24.71 4.29
N GLN A 302 -4.57 -24.80 5.55
CA GLN A 302 -4.01 -25.79 6.46
C GLN A 302 -4.36 -27.17 5.90
N LYS A 303 -3.40 -27.83 5.25
CA LYS A 303 -3.44 -29.29 5.12
C LYS A 303 -3.20 -29.85 6.52
N ASP A 304 -4.29 -30.26 7.15
CA ASP A 304 -4.28 -31.17 8.31
C ASP A 304 -3.46 -32.44 8.01
#